data_AF-A0A842YBX2-F1
#
_entry.id   AF-A0A842YBX2-F1
#
_cell.length_a   1.000
_cell.length_b   1.000
_cell.length_c   1.000
_cell.angle_alpha   90.00
_cell.angle_beta   90.00
_cell.angle_gamma   90.00
#
_symmetry.space_group_name_H-M   'P 1'
#
loop_
_entity.id
_entity.type
_entity.pdbx_description
1 polymer ?
#
loop_
_entity_poly.entity_id
_entity_poly.type
_entity_poly.pdbx_seq_one_letter_code
_entity_poly.pdbx_strand_id
1 'polypeptide(L)'
;MTEESRAPVHRSEDYINLGSLFRNSATIMFVVQIVSVIVMIGALAAYYIGDVYFALAGDMQILALLLASIVVLMVFLIAISAFVRFSRRIGDAVVGPGIEEVRMNTPRVKGVVMLYSLLVLLMAITGIYTWYLVDANYLAPWAAANSSISLRVFGLALGAFFIGLIIQVIIAGVGRSATKVIIEVLDADDSEFLD
;
A
#
# COMPACT_ATOMS: atom_id res chain seq x y z
N MET A 1 -31.88 48.22 16.12
CA MET A 1 -30.82 48.59 15.17
C MET A 1 -29.49 48.27 15.79
N THR A 2 -28.86 47.17 15.38
CA THR A 2 -27.51 47.12 14.78
C THR A 2 -27.22 45.65 14.50
N GLU A 3 -26.93 45.39 13.23
CA GLU A 3 -26.61 44.11 12.64
C GLU A 3 -25.26 43.60 13.15
N GLU A 4 -25.18 42.36 13.63
CA GLU A 4 -23.97 41.56 13.53
C GLU A 4 -24.31 40.29 12.77
N SER A 5 -24.14 40.39 11.47
CA SER A 5 -24.00 39.27 10.54
C SER A 5 -22.82 38.41 10.99
N ARG A 6 -23.09 37.35 11.76
CA ARG A 6 -22.15 36.23 11.88
C ARG A 6 -22.34 35.35 10.66
N ALA A 7 -21.47 35.58 9.69
CA ALA A 7 -21.31 34.78 8.49
C ALA A 7 -21.31 33.26 8.82
N PRO A 8 -21.89 32.41 7.97
CA PRO A 8 -21.83 30.98 8.14
C PRO A 8 -20.36 30.53 8.04
N VAL A 9 -19.90 29.81 9.06
CA VAL A 9 -18.62 29.10 9.05
C VAL A 9 -18.74 27.96 8.05
N HIS A 10 -18.55 28.24 6.77
CA HIS A 10 -18.32 27.24 5.73
C HIS A 10 -16.81 27.07 5.58
N ARG A 11 -16.24 26.20 6.42
CA ARG A 11 -14.79 25.94 6.48
C ARG A 11 -14.45 24.48 6.16
N SER A 12 -15.24 23.85 5.29
CA SER A 12 -15.10 22.41 4.96
C SER A 12 -14.88 22.11 3.48
N GLU A 13 -14.98 23.08 2.56
CA GLU A 13 -14.92 22.77 1.12
C GLU A 13 -13.55 23.04 0.46
N ASP A 14 -12.65 23.79 1.10
CA ASP A 14 -11.41 24.27 0.44
C ASP A 14 -10.10 23.64 0.94
N TYR A 15 -10.16 22.72 1.90
CA TYR A 15 -8.98 22.08 2.50
C TYR A 15 -9.11 20.56 2.44
N ILE A 16 -8.36 19.92 1.54
CA ILE A 16 -8.22 18.45 1.50
C ILE A 16 -7.02 18.07 2.36
N ASN A 17 -7.27 17.28 3.41
CA ASN A 17 -6.24 16.76 4.30
C ASN A 17 -5.48 15.59 3.65
N LEU A 18 -4.69 15.91 2.61
CA LEU A 18 -3.92 14.98 1.79
C LEU A 18 -2.97 14.11 2.62
N GLY A 19 -2.36 14.67 3.67
CA GLY A 19 -1.46 13.96 4.57
C GLY A 19 -2.11 12.76 5.27
N SER A 20 -3.35 12.91 5.73
CA SER A 20 -4.10 11.83 6.38
C SER A 20 -4.46 10.70 5.40
N LEU A 21 -4.82 11.04 4.16
CA LEU A 21 -5.14 10.10 3.09
C LEU A 21 -3.92 9.28 2.66
N PHE A 22 -2.78 9.95 2.45
CA PHE A 22 -1.53 9.27 2.10
C PHE A 22 -1.05 8.35 3.22
N ARG A 23 -1.15 8.78 4.48
CA ARG A 23 -0.78 7.96 5.65
C ARG A 23 -1.65 6.72 5.77
N ASN A 24 -2.97 6.85 5.65
CA ASN A 24 -3.89 5.72 5.71
C ASN A 24 -3.67 4.76 4.53
N SER A 25 -3.53 5.29 3.31
CA SER A 25 -3.28 4.48 2.11
C SER A 25 -1.97 3.69 2.23
N ALA A 26 -0.86 4.34 2.61
CA ALA A 26 0.42 3.67 2.81
C ALA A 26 0.36 2.57 3.88
N THR A 27 -0.37 2.81 4.97
CA THR A 27 -0.57 1.83 6.05
C THR A 27 -1.35 0.60 5.56
N ILE A 28 -2.43 0.80 4.81
CA ILE A 28 -3.22 -0.30 4.23
C ILE A 28 -2.37 -1.13 3.28
N MET A 29 -1.62 -0.49 2.38
CA MET A 29 -0.74 -1.20 1.44
C MET A 29 0.35 -2.00 2.16
N PHE A 30 0.85 -1.47 3.29
CA PHE A 30 1.83 -2.18 4.11
C PHE A 30 1.23 -3.40 4.80
N VAL A 31 -0.02 -3.32 5.30
CA VAL A 31 -0.74 -4.49 5.82
C VAL A 31 -0.90 -5.56 4.74
N VAL A 32 -1.33 -5.15 3.54
CA VAL A 32 -1.47 -6.07 2.40
C VAL A 32 -0.16 -6.80 2.11
N GLN A 33 0.97 -6.10 2.09
CA GLN A 33 2.28 -6.73 1.88
C GLN A 33 2.67 -7.73 2.97
N ILE A 34 2.44 -7.41 4.24
CA ILE A 34 2.74 -8.35 5.34
C ILE A 34 1.89 -9.61 5.21
N VAL A 35 0.59 -9.44 4.98
CA VAL A 35 -0.33 -10.57 4.79
C VAL A 35 0.09 -11.40 3.58
N SER A 36 0.46 -10.77 2.47
CA SER A 36 1.00 -11.44 1.29
C SER A 36 2.24 -12.28 1.61
N VAL A 37 3.20 -11.74 2.37
CA VAL A 37 4.41 -12.48 2.77
C VAL A 37 4.06 -13.69 3.65
N ILE A 38 3.14 -13.53 4.61
CA ILE A 38 2.68 -14.65 5.46
C ILE A 38 2.06 -15.74 4.59
N VAL A 39 1.18 -15.36 3.64
CA VAL A 39 0.54 -16.30 2.72
C VAL A 39 1.57 -16.98 1.82
N MET A 40 2.58 -16.24 1.33
CA MET A 40 3.67 -16.83 0.53
C MET A 40 4.46 -17.88 1.31
N ILE A 41 4.84 -17.59 2.56
CA ILE A 41 5.57 -18.54 3.41
C ILE A 41 4.70 -19.76 3.70
N GLY A 42 3.42 -19.56 4.03
CA GLY A 42 2.47 -20.65 4.29
C GLY A 42 2.25 -21.54 3.06
N ALA A 43 2.12 -20.92 1.88
CA ALA A 43 1.97 -21.64 0.62
C ALA A 43 3.21 -22.48 0.28
N LEU A 44 4.42 -21.94 0.47
CA LEU A 44 5.65 -22.70 0.29
C LEU A 44 5.77 -23.85 1.29
N ALA A 45 5.48 -23.59 2.57
CA ALA A 45 5.50 -24.63 3.59
C ALA A 45 4.52 -25.77 3.26
N ALA A 46 3.30 -25.44 2.83
CA ALA A 46 2.30 -26.40 2.42
C ALA A 46 2.73 -27.21 1.18
N TYR A 47 3.41 -26.58 0.22
CA TYR A 47 3.95 -27.26 -0.96
C TYR A 47 5.01 -28.32 -0.58
N TYR A 48 5.93 -28.00 0.33
CA TYR A 48 7.01 -28.93 0.69
C TYR A 48 6.62 -29.98 1.74
N ILE A 49 5.70 -29.66 2.65
CA ILE A 49 5.35 -30.52 3.79
C ILE A 49 4.12 -31.38 3.47
N GLY A 50 3.31 -31.02 2.46
CA GLY A 50 2.03 -31.67 2.16
C GLY A 50 2.13 -33.19 2.04
N ASP A 51 3.05 -33.69 1.22
CA ASP A 51 3.20 -35.14 0.99
C ASP A 51 3.65 -35.87 2.26
N VAL A 52 4.57 -35.27 3.03
CA VAL A 52 5.05 -35.83 4.30
C VAL A 52 3.91 -35.88 5.33
N TYR A 53 3.07 -34.83 5.36
CA TYR A 53 1.95 -34.75 6.29
C TYR A 53 0.92 -35.85 6.03
N PHE A 54 0.52 -36.06 4.77
CA PHE A 54 -0.46 -37.08 4.43
C PHE A 54 0.07 -38.51 4.59
N ALA A 55 1.39 -38.71 4.58
CA ALA A 55 2.02 -40.00 4.84
C ALA A 55 2.12 -40.37 6.33
N LEU A 56 1.88 -39.42 7.25
CA LEU A 56 1.90 -39.68 8.70
C LEU A 56 0.68 -40.48 9.14
N ALA A 57 0.84 -41.28 10.21
CA ALA A 57 -0.28 -41.89 10.91
C ALA A 57 -1.23 -40.81 11.49
N GLY A 58 -2.53 -41.12 11.58
CA GLY A 58 -3.56 -40.15 11.98
C GLY A 58 -3.25 -39.39 13.29
N ASP A 59 -2.75 -40.08 14.30
CA ASP A 59 -2.39 -39.46 15.59
C ASP A 59 -1.23 -38.46 15.44
N MET A 60 -0.26 -38.78 14.59
CA MET A 60 0.89 -37.91 14.29
C MET A 60 0.48 -36.70 13.43
N GLN A 61 -0.55 -36.85 12.59
CA GLN A 61 -1.13 -35.73 11.84
C GLN A 61 -1.77 -34.70 12.80
N ILE A 62 -2.52 -35.17 13.80
CA ILE A 62 -3.12 -34.29 14.82
C ILE A 62 -2.02 -33.55 15.61
N LEU A 63 -0.97 -34.27 16.04
CA LEU A 63 0.17 -33.65 16.71
C LEU A 63 0.88 -32.62 15.83
N ALA A 64 1.10 -32.94 14.56
CA ALA A 64 1.71 -32.03 13.59
C ALA A 64 0.85 -30.77 13.36
N LEU A 65 -0.47 -30.91 13.28
CA LEU A 65 -1.41 -29.78 13.18
C LEU A 65 -1.36 -28.88 14.42
N LEU A 66 -1.35 -29.48 15.62
CA LEU A 66 -1.24 -28.73 16.87
C LEU A 66 0.07 -27.94 16.92
N LEU A 67 1.19 -28.59 16.61
CA LEU A 67 2.50 -27.92 16.60
C LEU A 67 2.57 -26.83 15.52
N ALA A 68 2.07 -27.09 14.32
CA ALA A 68 1.98 -26.11 13.25
C ALA A 68 1.12 -24.90 13.66
N SER A 69 0.01 -25.11 14.36
CA SER A 69 -0.84 -24.01 14.83
C SER A 69 -0.11 -23.07 15.80
N ILE A 70 0.72 -23.61 16.68
CA ILE A 70 1.56 -22.83 17.60
C ILE A 70 2.58 -22.02 16.81
N VAL A 71 3.26 -22.65 15.85
CA VAL A 71 4.24 -21.97 14.99
C VAL A 71 3.59 -20.85 14.19
N VAL A 72 2.42 -21.10 13.59
CA VAL A 72 1.64 -20.08 12.86
C VAL A 72 1.29 -18.91 13.77
N LEU A 73 0.82 -19.18 14.99
CA LEU A 73 0.53 -18.13 15.97
C LEU A 73 1.77 -17.30 16.31
N MET A 74 2.92 -17.94 16.53
CA MET A 74 4.18 -17.23 16.78
C MET A 74 4.59 -16.33 15.60
N VAL A 75 4.47 -16.83 14.35
CA VAL A 75 4.76 -16.05 13.14
C VAL A 75 3.84 -14.84 13.04
N PHE A 76 2.54 -15.00 13.32
CA PHE A 76 1.60 -13.88 13.33
C PHE A 76 1.96 -12.82 14.38
N LEU A 77 2.34 -13.24 15.59
CA LEU A 77 2.77 -12.30 16.65
C LEU A 77 4.05 -11.55 16.26
N ILE A 78 5.02 -12.23 15.66
CA ILE A 78 6.24 -11.61 15.13
C ILE A 78 5.89 -10.60 14.04
N ALA A 79 5.01 -10.97 13.11
CA ALA A 79 4.58 -10.09 12.03
C ALA A 79 3.85 -8.84 12.55
N ILE A 80 2.99 -8.97 13.57
CA ILE A 80 2.33 -7.83 14.23
C ILE A 80 3.35 -6.93 14.93
N SER A 81 4.34 -7.51 15.63
CA SER A 81 5.40 -6.73 16.27
C SER A 81 6.21 -5.93 15.24
N ALA A 82 6.57 -6.55 14.11
CA ALA A 82 7.20 -5.87 12.99
C ALA A 82 6.28 -4.79 12.40
N PHE A 83 4.99 -5.07 12.22
CA PHE A 83 4.00 -4.11 11.73
C PHE A 83 3.94 -2.86 12.60
N VAL A 84 3.79 -3.00 13.92
CA VAL A 84 3.71 -1.86 14.85
C VAL A 84 4.98 -1.03 14.80
N ARG A 85 6.16 -1.68 14.67
CA ARG A 85 7.45 -0.97 14.57
C ARG A 85 7.60 -0.19 13.26
N PHE A 86 7.15 -0.77 12.14
CA PHE A 86 7.27 -0.15 10.82
C PHE A 86 6.18 0.87 10.51
N SER A 87 4.95 0.66 11.00
CA SER A 87 3.83 1.60 10.85
C SER A 87 4.20 2.99 11.38
N ARG A 88 4.91 3.05 12.52
CA ARG A 88 5.42 4.32 13.07
C ARG A 88 6.46 5.00 12.15
N ARG A 89 7.30 4.23 11.45
CA ARG A 89 8.33 4.78 10.54
C ARG A 89 7.78 5.23 9.18
N ILE A 90 6.76 4.53 8.67
CA ILE A 90 6.16 4.86 7.36
C ILE A 90 5.38 6.18 7.44
N GLY A 91 4.72 6.45 8.57
CA GLY A 91 4.04 7.74 8.80
C GLY A 91 4.96 8.95 8.64
N ASP A 92 6.20 8.85 9.12
CA ASP A 92 7.19 9.93 9.06
C ASP A 92 7.96 9.97 7.74
N ALA A 93 8.15 8.82 7.06
CA ALA A 93 8.90 8.76 5.81
C ALA A 93 8.08 9.14 4.55
N VAL A 94 6.76 8.98 4.62
CA VAL A 94 5.81 9.27 3.52
C VAL A 94 5.29 10.70 3.58
N VAL A 95 5.22 11.31 4.78
CA VAL A 95 4.85 12.73 4.94
C VAL A 95 6.12 13.57 4.98
N GLY A 96 6.50 14.16 3.85
CA GLY A 96 7.55 15.20 3.86
C GLY A 96 7.13 16.36 4.76
N PRO A 97 8.06 17.04 5.46
CA PRO A 97 7.73 18.18 6.32
C PRO A 97 7.01 19.25 5.49
N GLY A 98 5.75 19.57 5.86
CA GLY A 98 5.00 20.69 5.28
C GLY A 98 3.67 20.40 4.57
N ILE A 99 3.20 19.14 4.43
CA ILE A 99 1.91 18.84 3.75
C ILE A 99 0.71 18.78 4.72
N GLU A 100 0.56 19.75 5.62
CA GLU A 100 -0.62 19.73 6.51
C GLU A 100 -1.86 20.33 5.85
N GLU A 101 -1.75 21.37 5.02
CA GLU A 101 -2.92 21.98 4.37
C GLU A 101 -2.52 22.66 3.04
N VAL A 102 -2.86 22.05 1.88
CA VAL A 102 -2.68 22.71 0.57
C VAL A 102 -3.98 23.43 0.19
N ARG A 103 -3.91 24.75 0.02
CA ARG A 103 -5.02 25.55 -0.52
C ARG A 103 -5.24 25.19 -1.98
N MET A 104 -6.41 24.64 -2.29
CA MET A 104 -6.73 24.16 -3.63
C MET A 104 -7.18 25.27 -4.60
N ASN A 105 -7.17 26.54 -4.17
CA ASN A 105 -7.79 27.65 -4.91
C ASN A 105 -6.97 28.16 -6.11
N THR A 106 -5.68 27.82 -6.23
CA THR A 106 -4.86 28.28 -7.37
C THR A 106 -5.05 27.35 -8.59
N PRO A 107 -5.43 27.87 -9.77
CA PRO A 107 -5.70 27.05 -10.97
C PRO A 107 -4.45 26.29 -11.47
N ARG A 108 -3.25 26.85 -11.27
CA ARG A 108 -1.97 26.18 -11.57
C ARG A 108 -1.77 24.92 -10.70
N VAL A 109 -2.08 25.01 -9.40
CA VAL A 109 -1.98 23.88 -8.45
C VAL A 109 -2.98 22.78 -8.81
N LYS A 110 -4.22 23.12 -9.20
CA LYS A 110 -5.21 22.13 -9.67
C LYS A 110 -4.70 21.36 -10.89
N GLY A 111 -4.11 22.04 -11.87
CA GLY A 111 -3.55 21.40 -13.08
C GLY A 111 -2.42 20.42 -12.76
N VAL A 112 -1.49 20.82 -11.88
CA VAL A 112 -0.38 19.96 -11.44
C VAL A 112 -0.91 18.73 -10.70
N VAL A 113 -1.82 18.90 -9.74
CA VAL A 113 -2.42 17.78 -8.99
C VAL A 113 -3.19 16.83 -9.90
N MET A 114 -3.92 17.34 -10.90
CA MET A 114 -4.63 16.52 -11.87
C MET A 114 -3.67 15.70 -12.75
N LEU A 115 -2.59 16.32 -13.22
CA LEU A 115 -1.58 15.63 -14.04
C LEU A 115 -0.87 14.53 -13.24
N TYR A 116 -0.48 14.81 -11.99
CA TYR A 116 0.16 13.82 -11.13
C TYR A 116 -0.79 12.67 -10.76
N SER A 117 -2.05 12.96 -10.45
CA SER A 117 -3.03 11.90 -10.15
C SER A 117 -3.30 11.02 -11.37
N LEU A 118 -3.36 11.59 -12.58
CA LEU A 118 -3.46 10.83 -13.83
C LEU A 118 -2.23 9.94 -14.05
N LEU A 119 -1.02 10.45 -13.80
CA LEU A 119 0.22 9.69 -13.93
C LEU A 119 0.27 8.52 -12.95
N VAL A 120 -0.11 8.75 -11.68
CA VAL A 120 -0.24 7.69 -10.67
C VAL A 120 -1.24 6.61 -11.11
N LEU A 121 -2.39 7.02 -11.63
CA LEU A 121 -3.42 6.11 -12.10
C LEU A 121 -2.93 5.24 -13.26
N LEU A 122 -2.28 5.85 -14.26
CA LEU A 122 -1.72 5.14 -15.40
C LEU A 122 -0.65 4.14 -14.96
N MET A 123 0.27 4.54 -14.08
CA MET A 123 1.29 3.64 -13.55
C MET A 123 0.69 2.46 -12.78
N ALA A 124 -0.37 2.71 -11.99
CA ALA A 124 -1.07 1.64 -11.27
C ALA A 124 -1.73 0.65 -12.24
N ILE A 125 -2.43 1.13 -13.27
CA ILE A 125 -3.07 0.29 -14.29
C ILE A 125 -2.02 -0.53 -15.03
N THR A 126 -0.93 0.09 -15.47
CA THR A 126 0.16 -0.61 -16.16
C THR A 126 0.79 -1.67 -15.26
N GLY A 127 1.06 -1.35 -13.99
CA GLY A 127 1.61 -2.31 -13.03
C GLY A 127 0.69 -3.52 -12.80
N ILE A 128 -0.62 -3.30 -12.64
CA ILE A 128 -1.61 -4.38 -12.50
C ILE A 128 -1.65 -5.24 -13.76
N TYR A 129 -1.64 -4.62 -14.95
CA TYR A 129 -1.66 -5.35 -16.22
C TYR A 129 -0.37 -6.15 -16.45
N THR A 130 0.80 -5.57 -16.15
CA THR A 130 2.07 -6.29 -16.19
C THR A 130 2.03 -7.49 -15.24
N TRP A 131 1.50 -7.33 -14.04
CA TRP A 131 1.34 -8.45 -13.12
C TRP A 131 0.41 -9.54 -13.67
N TYR A 132 -0.73 -9.15 -14.24
CA TYR A 132 -1.64 -10.09 -14.89
C TYR A 132 -0.94 -10.90 -15.99
N LEU A 133 -0.10 -10.28 -16.81
CA LEU A 133 0.67 -10.98 -17.84
C LEU A 133 1.69 -11.95 -17.23
N VAL A 134 2.37 -11.57 -16.14
CA VAL A 134 3.28 -12.48 -15.41
C VAL A 134 2.52 -13.67 -14.85
N ASP A 135 1.35 -13.42 -14.25
CA ASP A 135 0.51 -14.47 -13.69
C ASP A 135 0.02 -15.45 -14.77
N ALA A 136 -0.54 -14.93 -15.86
CA ALA A 136 -1.12 -15.74 -16.93
C ALA A 136 -0.08 -16.55 -17.71
N ASN A 137 1.12 -16.00 -17.94
CA ASN A 137 2.13 -16.63 -18.80
C ASN A 137 3.16 -17.46 -18.04
N TYR A 138 3.40 -17.17 -16.75
CA TYR A 138 4.45 -17.86 -15.98
C TYR A 138 3.91 -18.56 -14.74
N LEU A 139 3.22 -17.85 -13.84
CA LEU A 139 2.85 -18.42 -12.53
C LEU A 139 1.71 -19.43 -12.62
N ALA A 140 0.65 -19.13 -13.39
CA ALA A 140 -0.48 -20.03 -13.55
C ALA A 140 -0.07 -21.33 -14.29
N PRO A 141 0.69 -21.28 -15.42
CA PRO A 141 1.21 -22.50 -16.05
C PRO A 141 2.16 -23.28 -15.15
N TRP A 142 3.01 -22.60 -14.37
CA TRP A 142 3.92 -23.27 -13.44
C TRP A 142 3.19 -24.01 -12.32
N ALA A 143 2.15 -23.40 -11.74
CA ALA A 143 1.32 -24.05 -10.74
C ALA A 143 0.55 -25.24 -11.32
N ALA A 144 0.03 -25.10 -12.55
CA ALA A 144 -0.66 -26.16 -13.27
C ALA A 144 0.26 -27.34 -13.62
N ALA A 145 1.50 -27.06 -14.05
CA ALA A 145 2.50 -28.09 -14.35
C ALA A 145 2.88 -28.95 -13.13
N ASN A 146 2.74 -28.39 -11.93
CA ASN A 146 3.00 -29.08 -10.66
C ASN A 146 1.72 -29.59 -9.99
N SER A 147 0.54 -29.43 -10.62
CA SER A 147 -0.78 -29.78 -10.05
C SER A 147 -0.98 -29.27 -8.61
N SER A 148 -0.41 -28.12 -8.25
CA SER A 148 -0.35 -27.66 -6.87
C SER A 148 -1.15 -26.37 -6.65
N ILE A 149 -2.19 -26.49 -5.82
CA ILE A 149 -2.98 -25.34 -5.36
C ILE A 149 -2.12 -24.39 -4.53
N SER A 150 -1.20 -24.91 -3.71
CA SER A 150 -0.30 -24.10 -2.90
C SER A 150 0.56 -23.17 -3.75
N LEU A 151 1.08 -23.65 -4.89
CA LEU A 151 1.84 -22.80 -5.83
C LEU A 151 0.98 -21.72 -6.48
N ARG A 152 -0.31 -22.00 -6.75
CA ARG A 152 -1.25 -20.98 -7.23
C ARG A 152 -1.46 -19.87 -6.20
N VAL A 153 -1.67 -20.25 -4.93
CA VAL A 153 -1.83 -19.31 -3.82
C VAL A 153 -0.55 -18.48 -3.61
N PHE A 154 0.62 -19.11 -3.73
CA PHE A 154 1.90 -18.41 -3.70
C PHE A 154 1.99 -17.34 -4.80
N GLY A 155 1.66 -17.68 -6.04
CA GLY A 155 1.68 -16.73 -7.16
C GLY A 155 0.76 -15.53 -6.93
N LEU A 156 -0.46 -15.76 -6.45
CA LEU A 156 -1.40 -14.67 -6.14
C LEU A 156 -0.88 -13.77 -5.02
N ALA A 157 -0.30 -14.35 -3.97
CA ALA A 157 0.27 -13.60 -2.85
C ALA A 157 1.50 -12.79 -3.26
N LEU A 158 2.37 -13.36 -4.10
CA LEU A 158 3.50 -12.68 -4.73
C LEU A 158 3.03 -11.45 -5.51
N GLY A 159 1.90 -11.56 -6.20
CA GLY A 159 1.31 -10.45 -6.94
C GLY A 159 0.81 -9.31 -6.11
N ALA A 160 0.02 -9.63 -5.08
CA ALA A 160 -0.43 -8.64 -4.12
C ALA A 160 0.75 -7.92 -3.45
N PHE A 161 1.85 -8.63 -3.17
CA PHE A 161 3.07 -8.05 -2.66
C PHE A 161 3.71 -7.05 -3.64
N PHE A 162 3.93 -7.45 -4.90
CA PHE A 162 4.57 -6.60 -5.91
C PHE A 162 3.73 -5.40 -6.31
N ILE A 163 2.43 -5.59 -6.56
CA ILE A 163 1.50 -4.49 -6.84
C ILE A 163 1.50 -3.51 -5.66
N GLY A 164 1.48 -4.04 -4.43
CA GLY A 164 1.52 -3.20 -3.24
C GLY A 164 2.81 -2.40 -3.11
N LEU A 165 3.95 -3.00 -3.44
CA LEU A 165 5.25 -2.34 -3.46
C LEU A 165 5.29 -1.23 -4.51
N ILE A 166 4.82 -1.49 -5.73
CA ILE A 166 4.77 -0.51 -6.81
C ILE A 166 3.92 0.70 -6.38
N ILE A 167 2.72 0.47 -5.84
CA ILE A 167 1.83 1.54 -5.37
C ILE A 167 2.51 2.36 -4.26
N GLN A 168 3.18 1.74 -3.29
CA GLN A 168 3.90 2.46 -2.24
C GLN A 168 5.04 3.32 -2.80
N VAL A 169 5.83 2.79 -3.73
CA VAL A 169 6.91 3.54 -4.38
C VAL A 169 6.36 4.74 -5.13
N ILE A 170 5.26 4.56 -5.87
CA ILE A 170 4.59 5.65 -6.59
C ILE A 170 4.08 6.71 -5.60
N ILE A 171 3.38 6.31 -4.54
CA ILE A 171 2.84 7.25 -3.54
C ILE A 171 3.99 8.02 -2.86
N ALA A 172 5.05 7.33 -2.45
CA ALA A 172 6.19 7.97 -1.79
C ALA A 172 6.95 8.93 -2.73
N GLY A 173 7.13 8.53 -3.99
CA GLY A 173 7.80 9.36 -5.00
C GLY A 173 6.98 10.60 -5.39
N VAL A 174 5.70 10.40 -5.73
CA VAL A 174 4.80 11.48 -6.14
C VAL A 174 4.47 12.41 -4.97
N GLY A 175 4.27 11.87 -3.76
CA GLY A 175 4.07 12.69 -2.57
C GLY A 175 5.22 13.68 -2.35
N ARG A 176 6.47 13.23 -2.46
CA ARG A 176 7.65 14.10 -2.35
C ARG A 176 7.77 15.11 -3.50
N SER A 177 7.55 14.66 -4.75
CA SER A 177 7.64 15.54 -5.92
C SER A 177 6.56 16.62 -5.93
N ALA A 178 5.31 16.25 -5.63
CA ALA A 178 4.19 17.19 -5.59
C ALA A 178 4.41 18.25 -4.52
N THR A 179 4.93 17.86 -3.34
CA THR A 179 5.27 18.81 -2.27
C THR A 179 6.28 19.85 -2.74
N LYS A 180 7.36 19.41 -3.39
CA LYS A 180 8.41 20.31 -3.88
C LYS A 180 7.85 21.30 -4.91
N VAL A 181 7.08 20.82 -5.87
CA VAL A 181 6.51 21.65 -6.94
C VAL A 181 5.45 22.62 -6.40
N ILE A 182 4.61 22.18 -5.45
CA ILE A 182 3.59 23.05 -4.85
C ILE A 182 4.24 24.20 -4.07
N ILE A 183 5.29 23.92 -3.28
CA ILE A 183 6.03 24.96 -2.56
C ILE A 183 6.68 25.94 -3.55
N GLU A 184 7.35 25.44 -4.59
CA GLU A 184 8.01 26.27 -5.60
C GLU A 184 7.03 27.17 -6.37
N VAL A 185 5.83 26.67 -6.68
CA VAL A 185 4.78 27.45 -7.34
C VAL A 185 4.18 28.51 -6.40
N LEU A 186 4.02 28.20 -5.10
CA LEU A 186 3.53 29.15 -4.11
C LEU A 186 4.54 30.28 -3.86
N ASP A 187 5.82 29.95 -3.71
CA ASP A 187 6.90 30.94 -3.53
C ASP A 187 7.02 31.86 -4.75
N ALA A 188 6.82 31.32 -5.97
CA ALA A 188 6.83 32.11 -7.19
C ALA A 188 5.65 33.10 -7.28
N ASP A 189 4.43 32.67 -6.91
CA ASP A 189 3.24 33.55 -6.88
C ASP A 189 3.42 34.70 -5.86
N ASP A 190 3.93 34.42 -4.66
CA ASP A 190 4.16 35.45 -3.62
C ASP A 190 5.22 36.48 -4.04
N SER A 191 6.21 36.07 -4.85
CA SER A 191 7.23 37.00 -5.38
C SER A 191 6.71 37.90 -6.50
N GLU A 192 5.72 37.46 -7.29
CA GLU A 192 5.14 38.22 -8.40
C GLU A 192 4.19 39.34 -7.91
N PHE A 193 3.79 39.33 -6.64
CA PHE A 193 2.98 40.38 -6.00
C PHE A 193 3.79 41.49 -5.29
N LEU A 194 5.11 41.35 -5.17
CA LEU A 194 5.99 42.32 -4.50
C LEU A 194 6.76 43.25 -5.46
N ASP A 195 6.68 43.02 -6.77
CA ASP A 195 7.17 43.90 -7.84
C ASP A 195 6.02 44.71 -8.47
#